data_AF-A0A8C7CVY3-F1
#
_entry.id   AF-A0A8C7CVY3-F1
#
_cell.length_a   1.000
_cell.length_b   1.000
_cell.length_c   1.000
_cell.angle_alpha   90.00
_cell.angle_beta   90.00
_cell.angle_gamma   90.00
#
_symmetry.space_group_name_H-M   'P 1'
#
loop_
_entity.id
_entity.type
_entity.pdbx_description
1 polymer ?
#
loop_
_entity_poly.entity_id
_entity_poly.type
_entity_poly.pdbx_seq_one_letter_code
_entity_poly.pdbx_strand_id
1 'polypeptide(L)'
;MLHNSNSDSYACDKCPKTFVKLKYLKNHQLTHSGGGAHRCELCGKGFKTPSQLKQHQASVHRGEKPFQCPTCGKCFATKTNLKIHTSVHSGERAFQCPQCQMCPSCGPCSLWLGPGVFT
;
A
#
# COMPACT_ATOMS: atom_id res chain seq x y z
N MET A 1 26.90 13.43 24.76
CA MET A 1 25.85 13.16 25.75
C MET A 1 24.51 13.43 25.09
N LEU A 2 23.68 12.40 24.84
CA LEU A 2 22.32 12.62 24.34
C LEU A 2 21.39 12.65 25.56
N HIS A 3 21.07 13.86 26.04
CA HIS A 3 19.98 14.07 26.98
C HIS A 3 18.68 14.26 26.20
N ASN A 4 17.64 13.47 26.51
CA ASN A 4 16.51 13.96 27.32
C ASN A 4 15.26 13.05 27.15
N SER A 5 15.03 12.23 28.17
CA SER A 5 13.77 11.99 28.89
C SER A 5 12.43 11.88 28.12
N ASN A 6 11.88 10.65 28.18
CA ASN A 6 10.47 10.29 28.39
C ASN A 6 9.43 10.45 27.26
N SER A 7 9.63 9.74 26.16
CA SER A 7 8.58 8.97 25.46
C SER A 7 9.29 8.14 24.38
N ASP A 8 9.21 6.81 24.46
CA ASP A 8 9.94 5.84 23.63
C ASP A 8 9.85 6.12 22.12
N SER A 9 10.64 7.06 21.62
CA SER A 9 10.58 7.55 20.25
C SER A 9 11.97 7.87 19.70
N TYR A 10 12.13 7.59 18.42
CA TYR A 10 13.36 7.64 17.64
C TYR A 10 13.20 8.70 16.56
N ALA A 11 14.00 9.76 16.61
CA ALA A 11 13.95 10.88 15.67
C ALA A 11 14.84 10.65 14.44
N CYS A 12 14.46 11.24 13.30
CA CYS A 12 15.28 11.23 12.09
C CYS A 12 16.20 12.45 12.03
N ASP A 13 17.46 12.24 11.64
CA ASP A 13 18.46 13.32 11.55
C ASP A 13 18.30 14.20 10.29
N LYS A 14 17.52 13.75 9.31
CA LYS A 14 17.35 14.44 8.02
C LYS A 14 16.01 15.16 7.89
N CYS A 15 15.07 14.90 8.80
CA CYS A 15 13.75 15.54 8.78
C CYS A 15 13.09 15.47 10.17
N PRO A 16 12.07 16.28 10.46
CA PRO A 16 11.48 16.37 11.80
C PRO A 16 10.60 15.17 12.20
N LYS A 17 10.68 14.03 11.51
CA LYS A 17 9.85 12.85 11.79
C LYS A 17 10.40 12.04 12.96
N THR A 18 9.51 11.65 13.86
CA THR A 18 9.78 10.78 15.00
C THR A 18 8.98 9.47 14.89
N PHE A 19 9.53 8.39 15.43
CA PHE A 19 8.98 7.05 15.29
C PHE A 19 9.04 6.31 16.62
N VAL A 20 7.98 5.60 16.99
CA VAL A 20 7.93 4.83 18.26
C VAL A 20 8.89 3.62 18.27
N LYS A 21 9.34 3.15 17.10
CA LYS A 21 10.23 1.98 17.00
C LYS A 21 11.42 2.27 16.09
N LEU A 22 12.61 1.83 16.52
CA LEU A 22 13.84 1.96 15.76
C LEU A 22 13.74 1.36 14.34
N LYS A 23 13.03 0.23 14.18
CA LYS A 23 12.80 -0.39 12.86
C LYS A 23 12.06 0.54 11.88
N TYR A 24 11.15 1.38 12.38
CA TYR A 24 10.42 2.32 11.55
C TYR A 24 11.28 3.52 11.19
N LEU A 25 12.11 4.01 12.13
CA LEU A 25 13.12 5.02 11.84
C LEU A 25 14.11 4.53 10.77
N LYS A 26 14.69 3.33 10.92
CA LYS A 26 15.61 2.75 9.92
C LYS A 26 14.95 2.66 8.55
N ASN A 27 13.72 2.15 8.48
CA ASN A 27 12.97 2.07 7.22
C ASN A 27 12.63 3.45 6.63
N HIS A 28 12.45 4.46 7.48
CA HIS A 28 12.25 5.83 7.05
C HIS A 28 13.54 6.45 6.53
N GLN A 29 14.70 6.20 7.15
CA GLN A 29 15.98 6.71 6.68
C GLN A 29 16.30 6.25 5.25
N LEU A 30 15.83 5.06 4.84
CA LEU A 30 15.93 4.57 3.45
C LEU A 30 15.23 5.48 2.43
N THR A 31 14.24 6.29 2.85
CA THR A 31 13.58 7.24 1.94
C THR A 31 14.44 8.47 1.64
N HIS A 32 15.44 8.76 2.48
CA HIS A 32 16.40 9.84 2.26
C HIS A 32 17.56 9.39 1.37
N SER A 33 17.97 8.13 1.46
CA SER A 33 19.10 7.57 0.71
C SER A 33 18.73 7.02 -0.67
N GLY A 34 17.51 7.27 -1.16
CA GLY A 34 17.09 6.95 -2.53
C GLY A 34 16.99 5.45 -2.88
N GLY A 35 17.13 4.55 -1.92
CA GLY A 35 17.09 3.12 -2.16
C GLY A 35 16.55 2.38 -0.95
N GLY A 36 15.38 1.75 -1.11
CA GLY A 36 14.98 0.70 -0.18
C GLY A 36 16.08 -0.35 -0.08
N ALA A 37 16.36 -0.86 1.13
CA ALA A 37 17.42 -1.82 1.40
C ALA A 37 17.33 -3.10 0.54
N HIS A 38 16.16 -3.38 -0.04
CA HIS A 38 15.92 -4.52 -0.91
C HIS A 38 15.53 -4.04 -2.30
N ARG A 39 16.42 -4.21 -3.30
CA ARG A 39 16.21 -3.73 -4.66
C ARG A 39 15.77 -4.87 -5.58
N CYS A 40 14.84 -4.59 -6.48
CA CYS A 40 14.48 -5.50 -7.56
C CYS A 40 15.57 -5.45 -8.64
N GLU A 41 16.15 -6.60 -8.98
CA GLU A 41 17.20 -6.69 -10.00
C GLU A 41 16.65 -6.46 -11.42
N LEU A 42 15.37 -6.76 -11.64
CA LEU A 42 14.74 -6.64 -12.97
C LEU A 42 14.39 -5.20 -13.35
N CYS A 43 13.99 -4.37 -12.38
CA CYS A 43 13.55 -2.99 -12.65
C CYS A 43 14.20 -1.93 -11.76
N GLY A 44 15.13 -2.33 -10.89
CA GLY A 44 15.85 -1.42 -10.01
C GLY A 44 15.00 -0.79 -8.89
N LYS A 45 13.73 -1.18 -8.71
CA LYS A 45 12.85 -0.58 -7.68
C LYS A 45 13.24 -1.01 -6.27
N GLY A 46 13.34 -0.07 -5.34
CA GLY A 46 13.71 -0.31 -3.94
C GLY A 46 12.51 -0.52 -3.00
N PHE A 47 12.66 -1.46 -2.07
CA PHE A 47 11.65 -1.86 -1.08
C PHE A 47 12.22 -1.85 0.33
N LYS A 48 11.34 -1.64 1.32
CA LYS A 48 11.73 -1.51 2.73
C LYS A 48 11.92 -2.87 3.42
N THR A 49 11.29 -3.92 2.88
CA THR A 49 11.36 -5.27 3.43
C THR A 49 11.51 -6.30 2.31
N PRO A 50 12.11 -7.47 2.58
CA PRO A 50 12.27 -8.51 1.57
C PRO A 50 10.92 -9.09 1.11
N SER A 51 9.93 -9.17 2.00
CA SER A 51 8.58 -9.63 1.66
C SER A 51 7.90 -8.71 0.64
N GLN A 52 8.12 -7.40 0.73
CA GLN A 52 7.59 -6.43 -0.24
C GLN A 52 8.26 -6.58 -1.61
N LEU A 53 9.58 -6.81 -1.64
CA LEU A 53 10.31 -7.11 -2.87
C LEU A 53 9.80 -8.41 -3.52
N LYS A 54 9.65 -9.49 -2.75
CA LYS A 54 9.16 -10.78 -3.25
C LYS A 54 7.74 -10.66 -3.82
N GLN A 55 6.84 -9.95 -3.12
CA GLN A 55 5.50 -9.69 -3.61
C GLN A 55 5.50 -8.86 -4.89
N HIS A 56 6.37 -7.85 -4.97
CA HIS A 56 6.53 -7.06 -6.19
C HIS A 56 6.99 -7.93 -7.37
N GLN A 57 8.00 -8.77 -7.17
CA GLN A 57 8.50 -9.67 -8.21
C GLN A 57 7.42 -10.65 -8.67
N ALA A 58 6.71 -11.28 -7.73
CA ALA A 58 5.62 -12.19 -8.03
C ALA A 58 4.51 -11.49 -8.84
N SER A 59 4.05 -10.32 -8.39
CA SER A 59 2.89 -9.66 -9.00
C SER A 59 3.18 -8.89 -10.30
N VAL A 60 4.35 -8.25 -10.41
CA VAL A 60 4.69 -7.36 -11.53
C VAL A 60 5.48 -8.07 -12.61
N HIS A 61 6.40 -8.97 -12.23
CA HIS A 61 7.27 -9.64 -13.19
C HIS A 61 6.78 -11.05 -13.54
N ARG A 62 6.18 -11.78 -12.60
CA ARG A 62 5.61 -13.11 -12.86
C ARG A 62 4.10 -13.12 -13.10
N GLY A 63 3.41 -12.01 -12.80
CA GLY A 63 1.95 -11.95 -12.88
C GLY A 63 1.21 -12.82 -11.85
N GLU A 64 1.91 -13.37 -10.87
CA GLU A 64 1.34 -14.21 -9.81
C GLU A 64 0.44 -13.36 -8.90
N LYS A 65 -0.85 -13.71 -8.86
CA LYS A 65 -1.86 -13.09 -8.00
C LYS A 65 -2.50 -14.17 -7.13
N PRO A 66 -1.86 -14.56 -6.02
CA PRO A 66 -2.26 -15.75 -5.26
C PRO A 66 -3.58 -15.59 -4.49
N PHE A 67 -4.12 -14.37 -4.38
CA PHE A 67 -5.32 -14.11 -3.60
C PHE A 67 -6.54 -13.98 -4.52
N GLN A 68 -7.30 -15.06 -4.67
CA GLN A 68 -8.52 -15.07 -5.48
C GLN A 68 -9.75 -14.67 -4.65
N CYS A 69 -10.64 -13.89 -5.24
CA CYS A 69 -11.95 -13.62 -4.70
C CYS A 69 -12.87 -14.83 -4.88
N PRO A 70 -13.45 -15.39 -3.81
CA PRO A 70 -14.33 -16.55 -3.93
C PRO A 70 -15.67 -16.23 -4.62
N THR A 71 -16.10 -14.96 -4.59
CA THR A 71 -17.39 -14.53 -5.15
C THR A 71 -17.34 -14.31 -6.66
N CYS A 72 -16.25 -13.74 -7.19
CA CYS A 72 -16.17 -13.35 -8.61
C CYS A 72 -14.91 -13.84 -9.34
N GLY A 73 -14.07 -14.64 -8.67
CA GLY A 73 -12.88 -15.23 -9.26
C GLY A 73 -11.71 -14.27 -9.54
N LYS A 74 -11.85 -12.96 -9.25
CA LYS A 74 -10.79 -11.96 -9.49
C LYS A 74 -9.58 -12.21 -8.58
N CYS A 75 -8.38 -12.18 -9.15
CA CYS A 75 -7.13 -12.41 -8.43
C CYS A 75 -6.41 -11.11 -8.06
N PHE A 76 -5.83 -11.08 -6.87
CA PHE A 76 -5.11 -9.94 -6.28
C PHE A 76 -3.70 -10.35 -5.83
N ALA A 77 -2.78 -9.39 -5.87
CA ALA A 77 -1.41 -9.56 -5.43
C ALA A 77 -1.26 -9.56 -3.89
N THR A 78 -2.23 -9.00 -3.16
CA THR A 78 -2.17 -8.85 -1.71
C THR A 78 -3.50 -9.22 -1.04
N LYS A 79 -3.43 -9.79 0.17
CA LYS A 79 -4.62 -10.10 0.98
C LYS A 79 -5.41 -8.84 1.36
N THR A 80 -4.73 -7.72 1.59
CA THR A 80 -5.38 -6.43 1.88
C THR A 80 -6.23 -5.97 0.72
N ASN A 81 -5.72 -6.06 -0.52
CA ASN A 81 -6.47 -5.68 -1.71
C ASN A 81 -7.66 -6.60 -1.92
N LEU A 82 -7.50 -7.91 -1.70
CA LEU A 82 -8.61 -8.85 -1.71
C LEU A 82 -9.68 -8.48 -0.66
N LYS A 83 -9.28 -8.16 0.58
CA LYS A 83 -10.21 -7.78 1.66
C LYS A 83 -10.99 -6.50 1.33
N ILE A 84 -10.30 -5.50 0.78
CA ILE A 84 -10.90 -4.25 0.29
C ILE A 84 -11.89 -4.55 -0.84
N HIS A 85 -11.57 -5.50 -1.71
CA HIS A 85 -12.45 -5.90 -2.81
C HIS A 85 -13.68 -6.68 -2.30
N THR A 86 -13.51 -7.64 -1.38
CA THR A 86 -14.61 -8.43 -0.84
C THR A 86 -15.59 -7.59 -0.03
N SER A 87 -15.15 -6.48 0.57
CA SER A 87 -16.06 -5.54 1.25
C SER A 87 -17.06 -4.89 0.28
N VAL A 88 -16.80 -4.90 -1.02
CA VAL A 88 -17.73 -4.40 -2.03
C VAL A 88 -18.86 -5.40 -2.27
N HIS A 89 -18.58 -6.71 -2.22
CA HIS A 89 -19.61 -7.75 -2.34
C HIS A 89 -20.53 -7.80 -1.11
N SER A 90 -19.99 -7.47 0.07
CA SER A 90 -20.74 -7.46 1.34
C SER A 90 -21.60 -6.20 1.52
N GLY A 91 -21.38 -5.14 0.72
CA GLY A 91 -22.08 -3.85 0.90
C GLY A 91 -21.66 -3.05 2.13
N GLU A 92 -20.78 -3.55 3.00
CA GLU A 92 -20.34 -2.91 4.25
C GLU A 92 -19.45 -1.66 4.07
N ARG A 93 -19.26 -1.17 2.85
CA ARG A 93 -18.35 -0.06 2.57
C ARG A 93 -19.11 1.27 2.57
N ALA A 94 -18.74 2.17 3.49
CA ALA A 94 -19.34 3.51 3.63
C ALA A 94 -19.14 4.46 2.42
N PHE A 95 -18.36 4.07 1.41
CA PHE A 95 -18.11 4.84 0.20
C PHE A 95 -18.67 4.09 -1.01
N GLN A 96 -19.98 4.21 -1.23
CA GLN A 96 -20.67 3.68 -2.40
C GLN A 96 -20.98 4.82 -3.38
N CYS A 97 -20.79 4.57 -4.67
CA CYS A 97 -21.40 5.40 -5.70
C CYS A 97 -22.92 5.15 -5.67
N PRO A 98 -23.78 6.17 -5.56
CA PRO A 98 -25.24 6.00 -5.48
C PRO A 98 -25.83 5.24 -6.66
N GLN A 99 -25.20 5.36 -7.83
CA GLN A 99 -25.69 4.82 -9.09
C GLN A 99 -25.10 3.45 -9.45
N CYS A 100 -23.95 3.07 -8.89
CA CYS A 100 -23.25 1.85 -9.27
C CYS A 100 -22.97 0.89 -8.11
N GLN A 101 -23.18 1.29 -6.85
CA GLN A 101 -23.04 0.45 -5.65
C GLN A 101 -21.69 -0.30 -5.52
N MET A 102 -20.69 -0.01 -6.36
CA MET A 102 -19.45 -0.77 -6.47
C MET A 102 -18.22 0.13 -6.47
N CYS A 103 -17.25 -0.26 -5.65
CA CYS A 103 -16.09 0.52 -5.24
C CYS A 103 -14.86 0.28 -6.16
N PRO A 104 -13.76 1.05 -6.02
CA PRO A 104 -13.02 1.74 -7.08
C PRO A 104 -11.90 0.88 -7.69
N SER A 105 -12.01 -0.45 -7.59
CA SER A 105 -11.03 -1.39 -8.15
C SER A 105 -11.45 -1.97 -9.50
N CYS A 106 -12.65 -1.63 -9.97
CA CYS A 106 -13.08 -1.89 -11.35
C CYS A 106 -12.77 -0.66 -12.20
N GLY A 107 -12.25 -0.91 -13.41
CA GLY A 107 -11.90 0.11 -14.41
C GLY A 107 -13.07 0.99 -14.84
N PRO A 108 -12.84 1.86 -15.84
CA PRO A 108 -13.36 3.21 -15.88
C PRO A 108 -14.88 3.20 -15.92
N CYS A 109 -15.51 3.75 -14.88
CA CYS A 109 -16.77 4.41 -15.12
C CYS A 109 -16.43 5.66 -15.93
N SER A 110 -16.79 5.70 -17.21
CA SER A 110 -16.42 6.72 -18.20
C SER A 110 -16.89 8.15 -17.86
N LEU A 111 -17.44 8.39 -16.67
CA LEU A 111 -18.13 9.61 -16.26
C LEU A 111 -17.50 10.29 -15.03
N TRP A 112 -16.34 9.86 -14.54
CA TRP A 112 -15.73 10.44 -13.34
C TRP A 112 -14.69 11.53 -13.70
N LEU A 113 -15.11 12.81 -13.67
CA LEU A 113 -14.24 13.99 -13.86
C LEU A 113 -13.76 14.62 -12.53
N GLY A 114 -13.61 13.80 -11.48
CA GLY A 114 -13.06 14.22 -10.19
C GLY A 114 -14.12 14.46 -9.09
N PRO A 115 -13.67 14.80 -7.86
CA PRO A 115 -14.56 14.94 -6.71
C PRO A 115 -15.39 16.24 -6.79
N GLY A 116 -16.72 16.12 -6.81
CA GLY A 116 -17.63 17.23 -6.53
C GLY A 116 -18.59 17.66 -7.65
N VAL A 117 -18.66 16.94 -8.78
CA VAL A 117 -19.66 17.24 -9.81
C VAL A 117 -20.39 15.96 -10.20
N PHE A 118 -21.71 15.97 -10.00
CA PHE A 118 -22.65 15.01 -10.55
C PHE A 118 -23.63 15.82 -11.42
N THR A 119 -23.87 15.39 -12.65
CA THR A 119 -25.08 15.80 -13.40
C THR A 119 -26.25 14.96 -12.92
#